data_AF-A0A8H6TUF8-F1
#
_entry.id   AF-A0A8H6TUF8-F1
#
_cell.length_a   1.000
_cell.length_b   1.000
_cell.length_c   1.000
_cell.angle_alpha   90.00
_cell.angle_beta   90.00
_cell.angle_gamma   90.00
#
_symmetry.space_group_name_H-M   'P 1'
#
loop_
_entity.id
_entity.type
_entity.pdbx_description
1 polymer ?
#
loop_
_entity_poly.entity_id
_entity_poly.type
_entity_poly.pdbx_seq_one_letter_code
_entity_poly.pdbx_strand_id
1 'polypeptide(L)'
;MLNDLQYAVPEVTVQHKRLDIHLIMTSSDATCVASVDGAPTIRHDAECIRHRFTATWSIQRENGAPAPPLDACECVATDDLDDVEEVADMIVELPPDSDSEDEYQPAQAAQQAPMVPRTTRSNAAQANTVAAAAQDEDLFGPSPPPTPENVQLFRPFVAPEGSDRLRSVFNVDNLFEAISNEALRGARNVPPLTITAQSIEGAGNSLIRKAAECADADDFTNMFTRSRTVSIELAGGGGFSTGDGPLRDAMVAALGFFLGKSEYVTKKAGDRFSITLTAPRNSSIALIGAERQLRLRTFGAIIGLFMASGQAPEQIEYGLLWWLMHNGDRACLTRDFLLEFYAPVLMNVEDMFRAGPSGDIRGNGDIAEHFLTHHELPISSLNARSPALHALHVSDMPIAAIIGLGAETSPEIQCVADGFNLTCRNGFSLRDVIYSHPGGARGFLNQTLLTIIHDADSLLPRVTIHTQRTLGRGAIPDANVLVQEFLRGSGVPSQAALDAAMPDIHRLAREQLCHVDEASFRPRMFCWVATGSTQLVFKNDAERIEVRWVLPGDAYHPTATDIEVVTEAMQAGKCSFRACFKEVYLPVLHLEKLVNATYPSAEGIPTLKCAIESWLLIEILTAIGGHGFI
;
A
#
# COMPACT_ATOMS: atom_id res chain seq x y z
N MET A 1 24.17 16.46 -13.92
CA MET A 1 25.20 15.74 -14.68
C MET A 1 24.62 14.43 -15.20
N LEU A 2 23.96 14.42 -16.37
CA LEU A 2 23.34 13.19 -16.94
C LEU A 2 23.62 13.04 -18.46
N ASN A 3 24.59 13.77 -19.01
CA ASN A 3 24.81 13.83 -20.46
C ASN A 3 25.81 12.81 -21.03
N ASP A 4 26.46 11.98 -20.20
CA ASP A 4 27.53 11.07 -20.64
C ASP A 4 27.27 9.59 -20.28
N LEU A 5 26.02 9.12 -20.38
CA LEU A 5 25.71 7.70 -20.24
C LEU A 5 25.70 7.04 -21.61
N GLN A 6 26.65 6.14 -21.86
CA GLN A 6 26.65 5.26 -23.04
C GLN A 6 25.98 3.92 -22.70
N TYR A 7 25.31 3.32 -23.69
CA TYR A 7 24.57 2.07 -23.53
C TYR A 7 25.15 0.96 -24.42
N ALA A 8 25.26 -0.24 -23.88
CA ALA A 8 25.59 -1.45 -24.63
C ALA A 8 24.41 -2.45 -24.53
N VAL A 9 24.12 -3.12 -25.64
CA VAL A 9 23.10 -4.19 -25.70
C VAL A 9 23.84 -5.52 -25.84
N PRO A 10 24.24 -6.17 -24.74
CA PRO A 10 24.96 -7.43 -24.79
C PRO A 10 24.10 -8.58 -25.35
N GLU A 11 22.78 -8.54 -25.17
CA GLU A 11 21.91 -9.63 -25.57
C GLU A 11 20.54 -9.12 -26.03
N VAL A 12 20.11 -9.63 -27.19
CA VAL A 12 18.74 -9.48 -27.68
C VAL A 12 18.22 -10.87 -27.96
N THR A 13 17.19 -11.28 -27.24
CA THR A 13 16.53 -12.55 -27.46
C THR A 13 15.10 -12.32 -27.93
N VAL A 14 14.65 -13.18 -28.85
CA VAL A 14 13.26 -13.21 -29.30
C VAL A 14 12.67 -14.54 -28.86
N GLN A 15 11.79 -14.50 -27.87
CA GLN A 15 11.06 -15.68 -27.41
C GLN A 15 9.56 -15.46 -27.53
N HIS A 16 8.86 -16.42 -28.13
CA HIS A 16 7.38 -16.41 -28.20
C HIS A 16 6.77 -15.12 -28.78
N LYS A 17 7.37 -14.55 -29.84
CA LYS A 17 6.98 -13.27 -30.46
C LYS A 17 7.18 -12.02 -29.57
N ARG A 18 7.93 -12.16 -28.48
CA ARG A 18 8.37 -11.06 -27.62
C ARG A 18 9.86 -10.82 -27.85
N LEU A 19 10.23 -9.53 -27.90
CA LEU A 19 11.60 -9.07 -28.05
C LEU A 19 12.07 -8.60 -26.67
N ASP A 20 13.03 -9.31 -26.10
CA ASP A 20 13.65 -8.95 -24.83
C ASP A 20 15.07 -8.43 -25.10
N ILE A 21 15.33 -7.19 -24.66
CA ILE A 21 16.59 -6.47 -24.89
C ILE A 21 17.23 -6.23 -23.53
N HIS A 22 18.39 -6.83 -23.29
CA HIS A 22 19.18 -6.58 -22.09
C HIS A 22 20.13 -5.41 -22.38
N LEU A 23 20.00 -4.33 -21.60
CA LEU A 23 20.81 -3.12 -21.71
C LEU A 23 21.69 -2.98 -20.46
N ILE A 24 22.98 -2.76 -20.68
CA ILE A 24 23.92 -2.36 -19.62
C ILE A 24 24.28 -0.90 -19.85
N MET A 25 24.15 -0.09 -18.80
CA MET A 25 24.55 1.31 -18.79
C MET A 25 25.84 1.44 -17.98
N THR A 26 26.89 1.98 -18.58
CA THR A 26 28.19 2.16 -17.92
C THR A 26 28.64 3.61 -18.06
N SER A 27 29.39 4.10 -17.07
CA SER A 27 29.98 5.45 -17.07
C SER A 27 31.34 5.52 -17.78
N SER A 28 31.78 4.43 -18.41
CA SER A 28 33.03 4.33 -19.19
C SER A 28 32.89 3.31 -20.32
N ASP A 29 33.76 3.40 -21.34
CA ASP A 29 33.74 2.59 -22.57
C ASP A 29 33.50 1.09 -22.30
N ALA A 30 32.32 0.60 -22.65
CA ALA A 30 31.96 -0.80 -22.48
C ALA A 30 32.68 -1.65 -23.54
N THR A 31 33.54 -2.58 -23.09
CA THR A 31 34.17 -3.59 -23.95
C THR A 31 33.45 -4.92 -23.76
N CYS A 32 32.98 -5.52 -24.85
CA CYS A 32 32.40 -6.87 -24.80
C CYS A 32 33.53 -7.89 -24.82
N VAL A 33 33.55 -8.78 -23.83
CA VAL A 33 34.47 -9.90 -23.72
C VAL A 33 33.68 -11.18 -24.00
N ALA A 34 33.89 -11.79 -25.16
CA ALA A 34 33.32 -13.09 -25.48
C ALA A 34 34.40 -14.16 -25.37
N SER A 35 34.22 -15.09 -24.42
CA SER A 35 34.92 -16.38 -24.44
C SER A 35 33.95 -17.40 -25.01
N VAL A 36 34.36 -18.10 -26.06
CA VAL A 36 33.64 -19.26 -26.58
C VAL A 36 34.58 -20.46 -26.44
N ASP A 37 34.14 -21.44 -25.65
CA ASP A 37 34.73 -22.78 -25.45
C ASP A 37 36.17 -22.95 -25.97
N GLY A 38 37.14 -22.54 -25.16
CA GLY A 38 38.56 -22.84 -25.36
C GLY A 38 39.33 -21.96 -26.36
N ALA A 39 38.72 -20.88 -26.86
CA ALA A 39 39.41 -19.89 -27.69
C ALA A 39 39.87 -18.65 -26.88
N PRO A 40 40.95 -17.95 -27.29
CA PRO A 40 41.44 -16.77 -26.60
C PRO A 40 40.39 -15.65 -26.61
N THR A 41 40.37 -14.91 -25.51
CA THR A 41 39.45 -13.81 -25.24
C THR A 41 39.62 -12.68 -26.26
N ILE A 42 38.60 -12.41 -27.09
CA ILE A 42 38.66 -11.33 -28.09
C ILE A 42 37.89 -10.11 -27.56
N ARG A 43 38.55 -8.95 -27.53
CA ARG A 43 37.88 -7.66 -27.25
C ARG A 43 37.30 -7.08 -28.54
N HIS A 44 36.02 -6.71 -28.49
CA HIS A 44 35.35 -6.01 -29.58
C HIS A 44 35.12 -4.54 -29.23
N ASP A 45 35.40 -3.63 -30.17
CA ASP A 45 35.04 -2.22 -30.03
C ASP A 45 33.56 -1.96 -30.39
N ALA A 46 33.10 -0.76 -30.06
CA ALA A 46 31.70 -0.36 -30.26
C ALA A 46 31.29 -0.35 -31.74
N GLU A 47 32.22 -0.09 -32.66
CA GLU A 47 31.93 -0.05 -34.10
C GLU A 47 31.76 -1.47 -34.68
N CYS A 48 32.56 -2.43 -34.20
CA CYS A 48 32.45 -3.85 -34.50
C CYS A 48 31.10 -4.42 -34.03
N ILE A 49 30.68 -4.09 -32.80
CA ILE A 49 29.39 -4.51 -32.23
C ILE A 49 28.24 -3.97 -33.08
N ARG A 50 28.31 -2.68 -33.46
CA ARG A 50 27.28 -2.04 -34.31
C ARG A 50 27.21 -2.69 -35.69
N HIS A 51 28.35 -3.03 -36.30
CA HIS A 51 28.39 -3.70 -37.60
C HIS A 51 27.76 -5.10 -37.54
N ARG A 52 28.09 -5.88 -36.51
CA ARG A 52 27.52 -7.23 -36.30
C ARG A 52 26.01 -7.18 -36.09
N PHE A 53 25.52 -6.26 -35.27
CA PHE A 53 24.10 -6.06 -35.06
C PHE A 53 23.35 -5.77 -36.36
N THR A 54 23.91 -4.88 -37.19
CA THR A 54 23.29 -4.47 -38.47
C THR A 54 23.28 -5.62 -39.49
N ALA A 55 24.34 -6.44 -39.52
CA ALA A 55 24.43 -7.61 -40.39
C ALA A 55 23.42 -8.70 -39.99
N THR A 56 23.33 -9.04 -38.70
CA THR A 56 22.39 -10.06 -38.20
C THR A 56 20.93 -9.64 -38.39
N TRP A 57 20.62 -8.36 -38.18
CA TRP A 57 19.29 -7.80 -38.41
C TRP A 57 18.87 -7.86 -39.89
N SER A 58 19.81 -7.62 -40.81
CA SER A 58 19.55 -7.68 -42.25
C SER A 58 19.30 -9.11 -42.74
N ILE A 59 20.02 -10.10 -42.18
CA ILE A 59 19.89 -11.53 -42.52
C ILE A 59 18.53 -12.11 -42.12
N GLN A 60 17.98 -11.72 -40.97
CA GLN A 60 16.68 -12.24 -40.49
C GLN A 60 15.48 -11.63 -41.22
N ARG A 61 15.64 -10.44 -41.82
CA ARG A 61 14.57 -9.77 -42.58
C ARG A 61 14.37 -10.38 -43.97
N GLU A 62 15.39 -11.02 -44.55
CA GLU A 62 15.38 -11.52 -45.93
C GLU A 62 15.18 -13.05 -46.08
N ASN A 63 14.63 -13.75 -45.08
CA ASN A 63 14.33 -15.19 -45.15
C ASN A 63 15.54 -16.07 -45.52
N GLY A 64 16.64 -15.97 -44.76
CA GLY A 64 17.61 -17.07 -44.63
C GLY A 64 18.66 -17.21 -45.72
N ALA A 65 19.10 -16.12 -46.35
CA ALA A 65 20.32 -16.15 -47.14
C ALA A 65 21.57 -16.38 -46.24
N PRO A 66 22.55 -17.21 -46.64
CA PRO A 66 23.77 -17.43 -45.88
C PRO A 66 24.63 -16.15 -45.85
N ALA A 67 25.20 -15.85 -44.68
CA ALA A 67 25.98 -14.63 -44.46
C ALA A 67 27.23 -14.60 -45.37
N PRO A 68 27.62 -13.42 -45.92
CA PRO A 68 28.95 -13.27 -46.50
C PRO A 68 30.01 -13.56 -45.42
N PRO A 69 31.18 -14.13 -45.80
CA PRO A 69 32.25 -14.36 -44.84
C PRO A 69 32.65 -13.02 -44.21
N LEU A 70 32.70 -13.01 -42.88
CA LEU A 70 33.23 -11.89 -42.12
C LEU A 70 34.71 -11.75 -42.46
N ASP A 71 35.07 -10.75 -43.26
CA ASP A 71 36.47 -10.35 -43.37
C ASP A 71 36.97 -10.02 -41.95
N ALA A 72 38.14 -10.58 -41.63
CA ALA A 72 38.68 -10.63 -40.29
C ALA A 72 38.76 -9.23 -39.66
N CYS A 73 38.09 -9.04 -38.53
CA CYS A 73 38.37 -7.92 -37.64
C CYS A 73 39.83 -8.01 -37.19
N GLU A 74 40.59 -6.92 -37.29
CA GLU A 74 41.91 -6.77 -36.64
C GLU A 74 41.74 -6.55 -35.12
N CYS A 75 41.01 -7.46 -34.47
CA CYS A 75 40.84 -7.46 -33.03
C CYS A 75 42.08 -8.15 -32.40
N VAL A 76 42.85 -7.44 -31.58
CA VAL A 76 44.11 -7.94 -30.97
C VAL A 76 43.81 -9.00 -29.90
N ALA A 77 44.37 -10.20 -30.06
CA ALA A 77 44.37 -11.22 -29.01
C ALA A 77 45.38 -10.79 -27.93
N THR A 78 44.96 -10.81 -26.66
CA THR A 78 45.84 -10.55 -25.51
C THR A 78 46.20 -11.88 -24.85
N ASP A 79 47.49 -12.21 -24.78
CA ASP A 79 48.01 -13.50 -24.28
C ASP A 79 48.29 -13.52 -22.76
N ASP A 80 47.93 -12.48 -22.00
CA ASP A 80 48.19 -12.43 -20.56
C ASP A 80 46.97 -12.97 -19.76
N LEU A 81 47.02 -14.25 -19.40
CA LEU A 81 46.02 -14.96 -18.59
C LEU A 81 46.54 -15.37 -17.19
N ASP A 82 47.50 -14.63 -16.61
CA ASP A 82 48.07 -14.98 -15.30
C ASP A 82 47.50 -14.21 -14.09
N ASP A 83 46.53 -13.29 -14.26
CA ASP A 83 45.92 -12.54 -13.14
C ASP A 83 44.39 -12.68 -13.04
N VAL A 84 43.83 -13.86 -13.32
CA VAL A 84 42.39 -14.15 -13.09
C VAL A 84 42.20 -15.33 -12.15
N GLU A 85 42.76 -15.24 -10.94
CA GLU A 85 42.23 -15.91 -9.76
C GLU A 85 41.70 -14.84 -8.79
N GLU A 86 40.51 -15.07 -8.23
CA GLU A 86 39.75 -14.21 -7.29
C GLU A 86 39.08 -12.93 -7.84
N VAL A 87 37.94 -13.11 -8.53
CA VAL A 87 36.83 -12.11 -8.53
C VAL A 87 35.51 -12.84 -8.25
N ALA A 88 35.41 -13.42 -7.05
CA ALA A 88 34.14 -13.94 -6.51
C ALA A 88 33.61 -13.15 -5.31
N ASP A 89 34.40 -12.28 -4.67
CA ASP A 89 33.96 -11.46 -3.55
C ASP A 89 34.57 -10.05 -3.62
N MET A 90 33.86 -9.09 -4.23
CA MET A 90 34.11 -7.66 -4.02
C MET A 90 32.79 -6.88 -4.17
N ILE A 91 32.13 -6.68 -3.04
CA ILE A 91 31.18 -5.60 -2.82
C ILE A 91 32.00 -4.31 -2.81
N VAL A 92 31.75 -3.40 -3.75
CA VAL A 92 32.32 -2.05 -3.71
C VAL A 92 31.49 -1.23 -2.73
N GLU A 93 32.00 -1.09 -1.52
CA GLU A 93 31.59 -0.02 -0.60
C GLU A 93 32.02 1.34 -1.18
N LEU A 94 31.06 2.26 -1.29
CA LEU A 94 31.34 3.66 -1.59
C LEU A 94 31.90 4.33 -0.32
N PRO A 95 32.91 5.22 -0.43
CA PRO A 95 33.50 5.88 0.72
C PRO A 95 32.55 6.91 1.35
N PRO A 96 32.67 7.19 2.66
CA PRO A 96 31.87 8.19 3.35
C PRO A 96 32.27 9.60 2.90
N ASP A 97 31.26 10.42 2.59
CA ASP A 97 31.43 11.84 2.34
C ASP A 97 32.06 12.53 3.55
N SER A 98 33.11 13.29 3.27
CA SER A 98 33.86 14.07 4.25
C SER A 98 33.26 15.46 4.36
N ASP A 99 33.24 15.94 5.60
CA ASP A 99 32.79 17.27 6.01
C ASP A 99 33.45 18.39 5.18
N SER A 100 32.61 19.28 4.65
CA SER A 100 33.02 20.66 4.36
C SER A 100 32.01 21.62 4.96
N GLU A 101 32.44 22.30 6.02
CA GLU A 101 31.85 23.53 6.52
C GLU A 101 31.83 24.57 5.39
N ASP A 102 30.65 25.11 5.05
CA ASP A 102 30.56 26.35 4.29
C ASP A 102 29.49 27.27 4.92
N GLU A 103 29.96 28.47 5.24
CA GLU A 103 29.26 29.60 5.86
C GLU A 103 27.96 29.96 5.14
N TYR A 104 26.86 30.02 5.89
CA TYR A 104 25.59 30.59 5.45
C TYR A 104 25.61 32.12 5.55
N GLN A 105 25.70 32.82 4.41
CA GLN A 105 25.34 34.24 4.29
C GLN A 105 23.97 34.39 3.59
N PRO A 106 23.04 35.22 4.11
CA PRO A 106 21.73 35.40 3.49
C PRO A 106 21.74 36.55 2.48
N ALA A 107 21.28 36.29 1.25
CA ALA A 107 20.94 37.32 0.26
C ALA A 107 19.52 37.03 -0.26
N GLN A 108 18.55 37.86 0.12
CA GLN A 108 18.02 39.01 -0.63
C GLN A 108 17.13 38.63 -1.83
N ALA A 109 15.90 39.11 -1.74
CA ALA A 109 14.88 39.07 -2.76
C ALA A 109 15.30 39.79 -4.05
N ALA A 110 15.06 39.17 -5.21
CA ALA A 110 14.55 39.85 -6.41
C ALA A 110 14.30 38.90 -7.59
N GLN A 111 13.09 39.02 -8.12
CA GLN A 111 12.73 39.09 -9.55
C GLN A 111 12.51 37.83 -10.38
N GLN A 112 11.25 37.74 -10.80
CA GLN A 112 10.63 36.85 -11.76
C GLN A 112 11.28 36.92 -13.15
N ALA A 113 11.35 35.77 -13.81
CA ALA A 113 11.37 35.65 -15.27
C ALA A 113 10.36 34.56 -15.70
N PRO A 114 9.75 34.68 -16.89
CA PRO A 114 8.45 34.07 -17.18
C PRO A 114 8.55 32.61 -17.63
N MET A 115 7.61 31.79 -17.17
CA MET A 115 7.37 30.45 -17.70
C MET A 115 6.89 30.51 -19.16
N VAL A 116 7.60 29.80 -20.03
CA VAL A 116 7.18 29.52 -21.41
C VAL A 116 6.04 28.49 -21.37
N PRO A 117 4.93 28.68 -22.11
CA PRO A 117 3.80 27.75 -22.07
C PRO A 117 4.13 26.45 -22.78
N ARG A 118 3.89 25.33 -22.08
CA ARG A 118 3.88 23.98 -22.63
C ARG A 118 2.65 23.84 -23.53
N THR A 119 2.86 23.49 -24.79
CA THR A 119 1.84 23.35 -25.82
C THR A 119 0.80 22.28 -25.45
N THR A 120 -0.44 22.72 -25.25
CA THR A 120 -1.65 21.91 -25.09
C THR A 120 -1.93 21.08 -26.35
N ARG A 121 -1.93 19.75 -26.23
CA ARG A 121 -2.54 18.85 -27.21
C ARG A 121 -3.97 18.50 -26.76
N SER A 122 -4.94 18.89 -27.59
CA SER A 122 -6.31 18.34 -27.75
C SER A 122 -7.39 18.61 -26.68
N ASN A 123 -7.85 19.87 -26.58
CA ASN A 123 -9.12 20.23 -25.93
C ASN A 123 -10.38 19.95 -26.79
N ALA A 124 -10.22 19.55 -28.05
CA ALA A 124 -11.33 19.40 -28.99
C ALA A 124 -12.16 18.11 -28.78
N ALA A 125 -11.53 17.04 -28.27
CA ALA A 125 -12.23 15.77 -28.06
C ALA A 125 -13.16 15.80 -26.83
N GLN A 126 -12.83 16.58 -25.79
CA GLN A 126 -13.59 16.63 -24.53
C GLN A 126 -14.82 17.55 -24.59
N ALA A 127 -14.77 18.64 -25.36
CA ALA A 127 -15.92 19.51 -25.60
C ALA A 127 -17.02 18.85 -26.46
N ASN A 128 -16.63 17.96 -27.37
CA ASN A 128 -17.56 17.29 -28.30
C ASN A 128 -18.40 16.20 -27.63
N THR A 129 -17.93 15.54 -26.56
CA THR A 129 -18.67 14.48 -25.88
C THR A 129 -19.78 15.02 -24.97
N VAL A 130 -19.58 16.20 -24.37
CA VAL A 130 -20.62 16.90 -23.59
C VAL A 130 -21.67 17.53 -24.51
N ALA A 131 -21.25 18.03 -25.68
CA ALA A 131 -22.17 18.50 -26.71
C ALA A 131 -23.02 17.35 -27.31
N ALA A 132 -22.48 16.14 -27.45
CA ALA A 132 -23.22 15.00 -27.97
C ALA A 132 -24.35 14.53 -27.02
N ALA A 133 -24.15 14.59 -25.70
CA ALA A 133 -25.20 14.31 -24.73
C ALA A 133 -26.29 15.41 -24.69
N ALA A 134 -25.94 16.66 -25.01
CA ALA A 134 -26.89 17.77 -25.10
C ALA A 134 -27.68 17.78 -26.42
N GLN A 135 -27.16 17.19 -27.50
CA GLN A 135 -27.83 17.13 -28.81
C GLN A 135 -28.95 16.09 -28.89
N ASP A 136 -29.02 15.12 -27.97
CA ASP A 136 -30.10 14.13 -27.91
C ASP A 136 -31.36 14.67 -27.17
N GLU A 137 -31.27 15.85 -26.52
CA GLU A 137 -32.37 16.43 -25.74
C GLU A 137 -33.19 17.52 -26.45
N ASP A 138 -32.80 17.98 -27.66
CA ASP A 138 -33.57 18.97 -28.44
C ASP A 138 -34.95 18.45 -28.92
N LEU A 139 -35.31 17.19 -28.60
CA LEU A 139 -36.62 16.58 -28.84
C LEU A 139 -37.57 16.65 -27.63
N PHE A 140 -37.13 17.12 -26.46
CA PHE A 140 -37.96 17.25 -25.27
C PHE A 140 -38.06 18.72 -24.84
N GLY A 141 -39.28 19.20 -24.59
CA GLY A 141 -39.57 20.60 -24.25
C GLY A 141 -38.83 21.09 -22.98
N PRO A 142 -38.91 22.40 -22.66
CA PRO A 142 -38.12 23.00 -21.58
C PRO A 142 -38.42 22.30 -20.25
N SER A 143 -37.46 21.51 -19.77
CA SER A 143 -37.53 20.90 -18.44
C SER A 143 -37.56 22.00 -17.38
N PRO A 144 -38.37 21.82 -16.30
CA PRO A 144 -38.39 22.76 -15.19
C PRO A 144 -36.98 22.92 -14.58
N PRO A 145 -36.66 24.09 -14.01
CA PRO A 145 -35.38 24.28 -13.34
C PRO A 145 -35.15 23.20 -12.27
N PRO A 146 -33.90 22.75 -12.03
CA PRO A 146 -33.60 21.75 -11.01
C PRO A 146 -34.12 22.26 -9.67
N THR A 147 -35.16 21.63 -9.16
CA THR A 147 -35.53 21.76 -7.75
C THR A 147 -34.52 20.98 -6.91
N PRO A 148 -34.37 21.27 -5.61
CA PRO A 148 -33.56 20.43 -4.70
C PRO A 148 -33.94 18.95 -4.79
N GLU A 149 -35.20 18.67 -5.09
CA GLU A 149 -35.70 17.33 -5.34
C GLU A 149 -35.11 16.67 -6.59
N ASN A 150 -34.50 17.37 -7.55
CA ASN A 150 -33.98 16.76 -8.80
C ASN A 150 -32.49 16.42 -8.75
N VAL A 151 -31.76 16.84 -7.72
CA VAL A 151 -30.34 16.49 -7.55
C VAL A 151 -30.23 15.34 -6.55
N GLN A 152 -29.70 14.20 -7.01
CA GLN A 152 -29.65 12.95 -6.24
C GLN A 152 -28.98 13.09 -4.86
N LEU A 153 -27.99 13.98 -4.73
CA LEU A 153 -27.28 14.22 -3.47
C LEU A 153 -28.19 14.70 -2.32
N PHE A 154 -29.28 15.38 -2.64
CA PHE A 154 -30.22 15.93 -1.64
C PHE A 154 -31.45 15.05 -1.43
N ARG A 155 -31.52 13.89 -2.10
CA ARG A 155 -32.54 12.87 -1.84
C ARG A 155 -32.07 11.92 -0.74
N PRO A 156 -32.96 11.43 0.12
CA PRO A 156 -32.65 10.30 0.97
C PRO A 156 -32.21 9.11 0.12
N PHE A 157 -31.03 8.59 0.38
CA PHE A 157 -30.57 7.36 -0.24
C PHE A 157 -31.27 6.16 0.40
N VAL A 158 -31.90 5.34 -0.42
CA VAL A 158 -32.49 4.08 0.02
C VAL A 158 -31.51 2.98 -0.34
N ALA A 159 -30.81 2.46 0.67
CA ALA A 159 -29.89 1.36 0.48
C ALA A 159 -30.64 0.14 -0.08
N PRO A 160 -30.01 -0.65 -0.97
CA PRO A 160 -30.54 -1.94 -1.36
C PRO A 160 -30.84 -2.79 -0.12
N GLU A 161 -31.98 -3.48 -0.13
CA GLU A 161 -32.28 -4.44 0.93
C GLU A 161 -31.23 -5.56 0.92
N GLY A 162 -30.84 -6.01 2.12
CA GLY A 162 -29.95 -7.14 2.27
C GLY A 162 -30.54 -8.38 1.61
N SER A 163 -29.68 -9.20 1.03
CA SER A 163 -30.08 -10.44 0.39
C SER A 163 -30.60 -11.42 1.44
N ASP A 164 -31.86 -11.85 1.34
CA ASP A 164 -32.47 -12.94 2.15
C ASP A 164 -31.70 -14.27 2.06
N ARG A 165 -30.72 -14.37 1.15
CA ARG A 165 -29.89 -15.56 0.95
C ARG A 165 -29.00 -15.89 2.13
N LEU A 166 -28.61 -14.88 2.92
CA LEU A 166 -27.84 -15.07 4.13
C LEU A 166 -28.79 -15.27 5.30
N ARG A 167 -28.70 -16.45 5.93
CA ARG A 167 -29.52 -16.81 7.09
C ARG A 167 -28.98 -16.25 8.41
N SER A 168 -27.78 -15.67 8.36
CA SER A 168 -26.96 -15.33 9.50
C SER A 168 -26.80 -13.81 9.57
N VAL A 169 -27.11 -13.23 10.73
CA VAL A 169 -26.70 -11.85 11.04
C VAL A 169 -25.23 -11.89 11.39
N PHE A 170 -24.41 -11.16 10.64
CA PHE A 170 -22.98 -11.12 10.88
C PHE A 170 -22.69 -10.06 11.96
N ASN A 171 -22.14 -10.51 13.08
CA ASN A 171 -21.44 -9.64 14.03
C ASN A 171 -19.94 -9.69 13.71
N VAL A 172 -19.19 -8.72 14.20
CA VAL A 172 -17.74 -8.64 14.00
C VAL A 172 -16.99 -9.74 14.77
N ASP A 173 -17.57 -10.23 15.86
CA ASP A 173 -17.02 -11.36 16.61
C ASP A 173 -16.92 -12.60 15.70
N ASN A 174 -15.69 -13.01 15.39
CA ASN A 174 -15.39 -14.07 14.42
C ASN A 174 -15.96 -13.83 13.01
N LEU A 175 -16.05 -12.58 12.56
CA LEU A 175 -16.59 -12.20 11.25
C LEU A 175 -16.04 -13.05 10.10
N PHE A 176 -14.71 -13.17 10.02
CA PHE A 176 -14.08 -13.93 8.94
C PHE A 176 -14.48 -15.41 8.98
N GLU A 177 -14.61 -16.02 10.16
CA GLU A 177 -15.02 -17.42 10.27
C GLU A 177 -16.49 -17.60 9.85
N ALA A 178 -17.36 -16.68 10.26
CA ALA A 178 -18.76 -16.66 9.84
C ALA A 178 -18.86 -16.50 8.30
N ILE A 179 -18.10 -15.58 7.72
CA ILE A 179 -18.00 -15.37 6.28
C ILE A 179 -17.51 -16.64 5.58
N SER A 180 -16.42 -17.25 6.06
CA SER A 180 -15.89 -18.50 5.54
C SER A 180 -16.93 -19.62 5.57
N ASN A 181 -17.73 -19.72 6.62
CA ASN A 181 -18.75 -20.75 6.73
C ASN A 181 -19.86 -20.61 5.67
N GLU A 182 -20.28 -19.39 5.35
CA GLU A 182 -21.26 -19.14 4.29
C GLU A 182 -20.62 -19.25 2.88
N ALA A 183 -19.41 -18.73 2.68
CA ALA A 183 -18.69 -18.84 1.41
C ALA A 183 -18.42 -20.31 1.02
N LEU A 184 -18.14 -21.17 2.00
CA LEU A 184 -17.91 -22.61 1.79
C LEU A 184 -19.20 -23.45 1.81
N ARG A 185 -20.37 -22.85 1.98
CA ARG A 185 -21.63 -23.59 2.12
C ARG A 185 -21.90 -24.45 0.89
N GLY A 186 -22.01 -25.75 1.10
CA GLY A 186 -22.23 -26.74 0.04
C GLY A 186 -20.98 -27.14 -0.73
N ALA A 187 -19.84 -26.47 -0.51
CA ALA A 187 -18.58 -26.86 -1.10
C ALA A 187 -18.01 -28.09 -0.38
N ARG A 188 -17.62 -29.11 -1.14
CA ARG A 188 -16.90 -30.29 -0.64
C ARG A 188 -15.48 -30.23 -1.17
N ASN A 189 -14.51 -30.63 -0.35
CA ASN A 189 -13.09 -30.73 -0.73
C ASN A 189 -12.50 -29.42 -1.28
N VAL A 190 -12.71 -28.30 -0.57
CA VAL A 190 -12.02 -27.05 -0.91
C VAL A 190 -10.53 -27.20 -0.57
N PRO A 191 -9.61 -26.97 -1.52
CA PRO A 191 -8.18 -27.09 -1.27
C PRO A 191 -7.73 -26.20 -0.10
N PRO A 192 -6.68 -26.61 0.65
CA PRO A 192 -6.05 -25.72 1.60
C PRO A 192 -5.39 -24.55 0.88
N LEU A 193 -5.38 -23.38 1.52
CA LEU A 193 -4.62 -22.22 1.07
C LEU A 193 -3.29 -22.26 1.82
N THR A 194 -2.26 -22.74 1.12
CA THR A 194 -0.89 -22.82 1.64
C THR A 194 -0.03 -21.78 0.93
N ILE A 195 0.57 -20.88 1.71
CA ILE A 195 1.55 -19.90 1.25
C ILE A 195 2.83 -20.14 2.03
N THR A 196 3.90 -20.49 1.32
CA THR A 196 5.24 -20.61 1.87
C THR A 196 6.15 -19.65 1.13
N ALA A 197 6.88 -18.81 1.86
CA ALA A 197 7.74 -17.79 1.30
C ALA A 197 8.96 -17.55 2.21
N GLN A 198 10.01 -16.95 1.64
CA GLN A 198 11.22 -16.57 2.36
C GLN A 198 11.16 -15.17 2.97
N SER A 199 10.11 -14.40 2.65
CA SER A 199 9.85 -13.07 3.21
C SER A 199 8.36 -12.76 3.21
N ILE A 200 7.97 -11.71 3.93
CA ILE A 200 6.59 -11.21 3.94
C ILE A 200 6.16 -10.67 2.57
N GLU A 201 7.05 -10.02 1.82
CA GLU A 201 6.78 -9.60 0.45
C GLU A 201 6.57 -10.81 -0.46
N GLY A 202 7.36 -11.87 -0.29
CA GLY A 202 7.16 -13.13 -1.01
C GLY A 202 5.80 -13.76 -0.70
N ALA A 203 5.35 -13.70 0.55
CA ALA A 203 4.03 -14.16 0.96
C ALA A 203 2.92 -13.27 0.38
N GLY A 204 3.09 -11.94 0.40
CA GLY A 204 2.17 -10.98 -0.23
C GLY A 204 2.04 -11.21 -1.74
N ASN A 205 3.15 -11.40 -2.45
CA ASN A 205 3.15 -11.74 -3.88
C ASN A 205 2.45 -13.08 -4.16
N SER A 206 2.65 -14.08 -3.28
CA SER A 206 1.95 -15.36 -3.38
C SER A 206 0.45 -15.22 -3.14
N LEU A 207 0.04 -14.35 -2.21
CA LEU A 207 -1.36 -14.03 -1.95
C LEU A 207 -1.99 -13.32 -3.16
N ILE A 208 -1.30 -12.34 -3.75
CA ILE A 208 -1.73 -11.67 -4.99
C ILE A 208 -1.94 -12.69 -6.11
N ARG A 209 -0.99 -13.62 -6.30
CA ARG A 209 -1.12 -14.67 -7.32
C ARG A 209 -2.34 -15.56 -7.07
N LYS A 210 -2.59 -15.96 -5.82
CA LYS A 210 -3.78 -16.77 -5.47
C LYS A 210 -5.08 -16.01 -5.68
N ALA A 211 -5.13 -14.73 -5.32
CA ALA A 211 -6.27 -13.87 -5.61
C ALA A 211 -6.48 -13.68 -7.12
N ALA A 212 -5.42 -13.56 -7.90
CA ALA A 212 -5.50 -13.48 -9.36
C ALA A 212 -6.01 -14.79 -9.99
N GLU A 213 -5.55 -15.95 -9.53
CA GLU A 213 -6.09 -17.26 -9.95
C GLU A 213 -7.61 -17.35 -9.69
N CYS A 214 -8.08 -16.86 -8.53
CA CYS A 214 -9.50 -16.84 -8.21
C CYS A 214 -10.28 -15.81 -9.05
N ALA A 215 -9.70 -14.64 -9.30
CA ALA A 215 -10.30 -13.58 -10.10
C ALA A 215 -10.45 -13.97 -11.59
N ASP A 216 -9.48 -14.71 -12.13
CA ASP A 216 -9.53 -15.26 -13.49
C ASP A 216 -10.61 -16.34 -13.62
N ALA A 217 -10.78 -17.16 -12.56
CA ALA A 217 -11.80 -18.20 -12.48
C ALA A 217 -13.20 -17.69 -12.10
N ASP A 218 -13.35 -16.41 -11.72
CA ASP A 218 -14.55 -15.82 -11.13
C ASP A 218 -15.09 -16.62 -9.92
N ASP A 219 -14.17 -17.13 -9.09
CA ASP A 219 -14.51 -17.95 -7.93
C ASP A 219 -13.49 -17.81 -6.79
N PHE A 220 -13.87 -17.07 -5.75
CA PHE A 220 -13.05 -16.83 -4.56
C PHE A 220 -13.22 -17.87 -3.45
N THR A 221 -13.93 -18.98 -3.69
CA THR A 221 -14.19 -20.03 -2.67
C THR A 221 -12.90 -20.50 -1.98
N ASN A 222 -11.80 -20.62 -2.72
CA ASN A 222 -10.52 -21.10 -2.19
C ASN A 222 -9.86 -20.11 -1.22
N MET A 223 -10.15 -18.81 -1.34
CA MET A 223 -9.62 -17.79 -0.42
C MET A 223 -10.24 -17.88 0.98
N PHE A 224 -11.44 -18.47 1.08
CA PHE A 224 -12.19 -18.64 2.32
C PHE A 224 -12.03 -20.01 2.99
N THR A 225 -11.14 -20.86 2.48
CA THR A 225 -10.88 -22.20 3.03
C THR A 225 -10.58 -22.17 4.53
N ARG A 226 -11.04 -23.19 5.26
CA ARG A 226 -10.78 -23.32 6.70
C ARG A 226 -9.34 -23.74 7.00
N SER A 227 -8.67 -24.37 6.04
CA SER A 227 -7.29 -24.82 6.17
C SER A 227 -6.36 -23.80 5.51
N ARG A 228 -5.96 -22.77 6.29
CA ARG A 228 -5.06 -21.71 5.86
C ARG A 228 -3.73 -21.82 6.58
N THR A 229 -2.65 -21.91 5.82
CA THR A 229 -1.30 -21.94 6.36
C THR A 229 -0.47 -20.92 5.61
N VAL A 230 -0.05 -19.86 6.31
CA VAL A 230 1.00 -18.95 5.84
C VAL A 230 2.24 -19.22 6.68
N SER A 231 3.34 -19.54 6.00
CA SER A 231 4.62 -19.89 6.63
C SER A 231 5.74 -19.04 6.02
N ILE A 232 6.50 -18.35 6.86
CA ILE A 232 7.69 -17.59 6.46
C ILE A 232 8.92 -18.36 6.91
N GLU A 233 9.75 -18.76 5.95
CA GLU A 233 11.04 -19.40 6.21
C GLU A 233 12.00 -18.40 6.85
N LEU A 234 12.57 -18.79 7.99
CA LEU A 234 13.54 -17.94 8.70
C LEU A 234 14.91 -18.02 8.02
N ALA A 235 15.59 -16.89 7.92
CA ALA A 235 16.97 -16.84 7.45
C ALA A 235 17.86 -17.77 8.31
N GLY A 236 18.70 -18.58 7.65
CA GLY A 236 19.57 -19.55 8.32
C GLY A 236 18.97 -20.96 8.52
N GLY A 237 17.79 -21.26 7.97
CA GLY A 237 17.23 -22.63 7.92
C GLY A 237 16.70 -23.16 9.26
N GLY A 238 16.55 -22.30 10.27
CA GLY A 238 16.21 -22.66 11.64
C GLY A 238 14.72 -22.86 11.97
N GLY A 239 13.79 -22.65 11.03
CA GLY A 239 12.36 -22.87 11.26
C GLY A 239 11.43 -22.05 10.38
N PHE A 240 10.15 -22.04 10.75
CA PHE A 240 9.09 -21.27 10.08
C PHE A 240 8.31 -20.42 11.10
N SER A 241 8.02 -19.17 10.74
CA SER A 241 6.97 -18.39 11.40
C SER A 241 5.62 -18.74 10.77
N THR A 242 4.64 -19.13 11.58
CA THR A 242 3.32 -19.58 11.10
C THR A 242 2.17 -19.00 11.93
N GLY A 243 0.97 -18.95 11.33
CA GLY A 243 -0.27 -18.55 12.00
C GLY A 243 -0.96 -17.35 11.36
N ASP A 244 -1.86 -16.70 12.11
CA ASP A 244 -2.65 -15.57 11.62
C ASP A 244 -1.82 -14.29 11.43
N GLY A 245 -0.74 -14.11 12.22
CA GLY A 245 0.16 -12.96 12.11
C GLY A 245 0.77 -12.82 10.71
N PRO A 246 1.53 -13.84 10.23
CA PRO A 246 2.09 -13.84 8.89
C PRO A 246 1.07 -13.64 7.77
N LEU A 247 -0.16 -14.13 7.92
CA LEU A 247 -1.23 -13.89 6.95
C LEU A 247 -1.62 -12.41 6.89
N ARG A 248 -1.78 -11.76 8.05
CA ARG A 248 -2.08 -10.32 8.12
C ARG A 248 -0.95 -9.48 7.53
N ASP A 249 0.30 -9.81 7.85
CA ASP A 249 1.47 -9.13 7.26
C ASP A 249 1.52 -9.33 5.73
N ALA A 250 1.22 -10.52 5.24
CA ALA A 250 1.12 -10.80 3.80
C ALA A 250 -0.02 -10.00 3.13
N MET A 251 -1.15 -9.78 3.81
CA MET A 251 -2.22 -8.91 3.31
C MET A 251 -1.76 -7.45 3.22
N VAL A 252 -1.08 -6.93 4.24
CA VAL A 252 -0.51 -5.58 4.23
C VAL A 252 0.50 -5.43 3.09
N ALA A 253 1.41 -6.39 2.93
CA ALA A 253 2.37 -6.38 1.82
C ALA A 253 1.69 -6.47 0.44
N ALA A 254 0.63 -7.29 0.31
CA ALA A 254 -0.14 -7.40 -0.92
C ALA A 254 -0.84 -6.08 -1.28
N LEU A 255 -1.42 -5.39 -0.30
CA LEU A 255 -2.01 -4.07 -0.52
C LEU A 255 -0.92 -3.03 -0.88
N GLY A 256 0.19 -3.02 -0.13
CA GLY A 256 1.34 -2.15 -0.36
C GLY A 256 1.92 -2.26 -1.78
N PHE A 257 1.93 -3.47 -2.36
CA PHE A 257 2.35 -3.67 -3.75
C PHE A 257 1.53 -2.84 -4.76
N PHE A 258 0.21 -2.78 -4.60
CA PHE A 258 -0.65 -1.97 -5.47
C PHE A 258 -0.52 -0.48 -5.16
N LEU A 259 -0.45 -0.13 -3.87
CA LEU A 259 -0.34 1.27 -3.43
C LEU A 259 0.98 1.92 -3.84
N GLY A 260 2.07 1.16 -3.93
CA GLY A 260 3.37 1.64 -4.38
C GLY A 260 3.47 1.93 -5.89
N LYS A 261 2.37 1.78 -6.64
CA LYS A 261 2.34 1.88 -8.10
C LYS A 261 1.25 2.84 -8.58
N SER A 262 1.69 3.99 -9.10
CA SER A 262 0.79 5.06 -9.59
C SER A 262 -0.11 4.63 -10.75
N GLU A 263 0.24 3.56 -11.47
CA GLU A 263 -0.60 2.97 -12.52
C GLU A 263 -1.92 2.37 -12.00
N TYR A 264 -1.99 2.00 -10.71
CA TYR A 264 -3.21 1.46 -10.10
C TYR A 264 -3.92 2.47 -9.23
N VAL A 265 -3.17 3.33 -8.54
CA VAL A 265 -3.73 4.26 -7.57
C VAL A 265 -3.19 5.68 -7.68
N THR A 266 -4.02 6.63 -7.29
CA THR A 266 -3.67 8.05 -7.19
C THR A 266 -4.32 8.66 -5.96
N LYS A 267 -3.65 9.63 -5.34
CA LYS A 267 -4.23 10.35 -4.21
C LYS A 267 -5.36 11.26 -4.68
N LYS A 268 -6.43 11.32 -3.90
CA LYS A 268 -7.64 12.11 -4.17
C LYS A 268 -7.93 13.07 -3.01
N ALA A 269 -9.11 13.69 -3.01
CA ALA A 269 -9.43 14.79 -2.11
C ALA A 269 -9.30 14.46 -0.60
N GLY A 270 -9.27 13.18 -0.20
CA GLY A 270 -9.08 12.76 1.19
C GLY A 270 -7.63 12.43 1.58
N ASP A 271 -6.65 12.76 0.73
CA ASP A 271 -5.23 12.35 0.83
C ASP A 271 -5.02 10.82 0.89
N ARG A 272 -6.05 10.05 0.55
CA ARG A 272 -6.04 8.60 0.42
C ARG A 272 -6.04 8.20 -1.05
N PHE A 273 -5.76 6.93 -1.30
CA PHE A 273 -5.66 6.38 -2.64
C PHE A 273 -7.04 5.99 -3.17
N SER A 274 -7.35 6.47 -4.37
CA SER A 274 -8.39 5.93 -5.25
C SER A 274 -7.75 5.27 -6.47
N ILE A 275 -8.56 4.71 -7.36
CA ILE A 275 -8.12 4.03 -8.58
C ILE A 275 -7.64 5.04 -9.63
N THR A 276 -6.47 4.80 -10.20
CA THR A 276 -6.01 5.50 -11.41
C THR A 276 -6.74 4.94 -12.62
N LEU A 277 -7.56 5.77 -13.27
CA LEU A 277 -8.24 5.42 -14.52
C LEU A 277 -7.34 5.76 -15.71
N THR A 278 -7.14 4.79 -16.59
CA THR A 278 -6.32 4.94 -17.81
C THR A 278 -7.18 4.99 -19.07
N ALA A 279 -8.37 4.41 -19.02
CA ALA A 279 -9.30 4.45 -20.12
C ALA A 279 -10.09 5.78 -20.12
N PRO A 280 -10.29 6.42 -21.30
CA PRO A 280 -11.21 7.54 -21.41
C PRO A 280 -12.61 7.21 -20.88
N ARG A 281 -13.37 8.25 -20.49
CA ARG A 281 -14.79 8.09 -20.11
C ARG A 281 -15.56 7.29 -21.18
N ASN A 282 -16.50 6.44 -20.75
CA ASN A 282 -17.35 5.62 -21.63
C ASN A 282 -16.58 4.67 -22.57
N SER A 283 -15.32 4.33 -22.25
CA SER A 283 -14.57 3.37 -23.03
C SER A 283 -15.15 1.96 -22.92
N SER A 284 -15.08 1.21 -24.01
CA SER A 284 -15.38 -0.23 -23.98
C SER A 284 -14.32 -0.97 -23.16
N ILE A 285 -14.73 -2.00 -22.42
CA ILE A 285 -13.82 -2.91 -21.70
C ILE A 285 -12.77 -3.55 -22.64
N ALA A 286 -13.10 -3.70 -23.92
CA ALA A 286 -12.19 -4.23 -24.95
C ALA A 286 -10.95 -3.35 -25.19
N LEU A 287 -10.98 -2.08 -24.76
CA LEU A 287 -9.83 -1.15 -24.86
C LEU A 287 -8.85 -1.31 -23.69
N ILE A 288 -9.25 -2.01 -22.63
CA ILE A 288 -8.40 -2.27 -21.47
C ILE A 288 -7.74 -3.63 -21.67
N GLY A 289 -6.42 -3.70 -21.61
CA GLY A 289 -5.70 -4.96 -21.73
C GLY A 289 -6.13 -5.98 -20.68
N ALA A 290 -6.22 -7.26 -21.05
CA ALA A 290 -6.67 -8.34 -20.17
C ALA A 290 -5.85 -8.44 -18.87
N GLU A 291 -4.53 -8.22 -18.96
CA GLU A 291 -3.66 -8.18 -17.77
C GLU A 291 -4.10 -7.09 -16.80
N ARG A 292 -4.38 -5.88 -17.28
CA ARG A 292 -4.83 -4.76 -16.44
C ARG A 292 -6.18 -5.05 -15.80
N GLN A 293 -7.12 -5.63 -16.54
CA GLN A 293 -8.41 -6.05 -15.99
C GLN A 293 -8.22 -7.06 -14.84
N LEU A 294 -7.39 -8.08 -15.05
CA LEU A 294 -7.10 -9.08 -14.02
C LEU A 294 -6.40 -8.46 -12.80
N ARG A 295 -5.44 -7.55 -13.01
CA ARG A 295 -4.75 -6.84 -11.92
C ARG A 295 -5.71 -5.99 -11.10
N LEU A 296 -6.63 -5.26 -11.74
CA LEU A 296 -7.64 -4.45 -11.05
C LEU A 296 -8.65 -5.32 -10.29
N ARG A 297 -9.09 -6.45 -10.87
CA ARG A 297 -9.88 -7.46 -10.15
C ARG A 297 -9.14 -8.00 -8.94
N THR A 298 -7.87 -8.33 -9.11
CA THR A 298 -7.03 -8.81 -8.01
C THR A 298 -6.90 -7.74 -6.92
N PHE A 299 -6.70 -6.48 -7.29
CA PHE A 299 -6.63 -5.37 -6.35
C PHE A 299 -7.93 -5.21 -5.56
N GLY A 300 -9.08 -5.20 -6.25
CA GLY A 300 -10.39 -5.21 -5.61
C GLY A 300 -10.57 -6.37 -4.64
N ALA A 301 -10.11 -7.57 -5.01
CA ALA A 301 -10.15 -8.74 -4.14
C ALA A 301 -9.30 -8.59 -2.87
N ILE A 302 -8.09 -7.98 -2.97
CA ILE A 302 -7.28 -7.68 -1.79
C ILE A 302 -8.03 -6.72 -0.86
N ILE A 303 -8.62 -5.64 -1.39
CA ILE A 303 -9.46 -4.70 -0.61
C ILE A 303 -10.63 -5.45 0.05
N GLY A 304 -11.33 -6.30 -0.71
CA GLY A 304 -12.42 -7.12 -0.18
C GLY A 304 -11.98 -8.06 0.94
N LEU A 305 -10.77 -8.64 0.86
CA LEU A 305 -10.24 -9.54 1.88
C LEU A 305 -9.92 -8.80 3.19
N PHE A 306 -9.47 -7.54 3.12
CA PHE A 306 -9.34 -6.68 4.30
C PHE A 306 -10.70 -6.51 4.99
N MET A 307 -11.70 -6.08 4.22
CA MET A 307 -13.05 -5.86 4.74
C MET A 307 -13.68 -7.15 5.30
N ALA A 308 -13.51 -8.30 4.61
CA ALA A 308 -13.96 -9.60 5.08
C ALA A 308 -13.25 -10.06 6.36
N SER A 309 -12.03 -9.57 6.60
CA SER A 309 -11.27 -9.82 7.81
C SER A 309 -11.59 -8.83 8.94
N GLY A 310 -12.56 -7.94 8.74
CA GLY A 310 -12.93 -6.89 9.68
C GLY A 310 -11.89 -5.78 9.81
N GLN A 311 -11.01 -5.63 8.82
CA GLN A 311 -9.93 -4.63 8.81
C GLN A 311 -10.26 -3.52 7.81
N ALA A 312 -9.96 -2.28 8.20
CA ALA A 312 -10.06 -1.12 7.32
C ALA A 312 -8.83 -1.08 6.41
N PRO A 313 -8.98 -1.03 5.07
CA PRO A 313 -7.87 -0.71 4.18
C PRO A 313 -7.61 0.81 4.28
N GLU A 314 -6.95 1.24 5.35
CA GLU A 314 -6.79 2.66 5.74
C GLU A 314 -6.27 3.54 4.61
N GLN A 315 -5.37 3.06 3.78
CA GLN A 315 -4.80 3.89 2.71
C GLN A 315 -5.77 4.14 1.55
N ILE A 316 -6.92 3.47 1.51
CA ILE A 316 -7.93 3.60 0.45
C ILE A 316 -8.98 4.66 0.82
N GLU A 317 -9.42 5.43 -0.17
CA GLU A 317 -10.50 6.41 -0.02
C GLU A 317 -11.78 5.77 0.52
N TYR A 318 -12.31 6.30 1.63
CA TYR A 318 -13.54 5.77 2.24
C TYR A 318 -14.75 5.90 1.32
N GLY A 319 -14.81 6.97 0.51
CA GLY A 319 -15.84 7.12 -0.50
C GLY A 319 -15.72 6.10 -1.64
N LEU A 320 -14.51 5.64 -1.98
CA LEU A 320 -14.35 4.50 -2.90
C LEU A 320 -14.87 3.22 -2.27
N LEU A 321 -14.51 2.92 -1.01
CA LEU A 321 -15.02 1.74 -0.30
C LEU A 321 -16.55 1.76 -0.24
N TRP A 322 -17.13 2.89 0.17
CA TRP A 322 -18.57 3.11 0.22
C TRP A 322 -19.24 2.88 -1.13
N TRP A 323 -18.66 3.45 -2.19
CA TRP A 323 -19.14 3.29 -3.55
C TRP A 323 -19.09 1.82 -4.01
N LEU A 324 -18.02 1.07 -3.70
CA LEU A 324 -17.91 -0.36 -4.01
C LEU A 324 -18.96 -1.22 -3.26
N MET A 325 -19.22 -0.91 -1.99
CA MET A 325 -20.28 -1.56 -1.19
C MET A 325 -21.66 -1.36 -1.82
N HIS A 326 -21.88 -0.20 -2.46
CA HIS A 326 -23.12 0.17 -3.13
C HIS A 326 -23.15 -0.09 -4.64
N ASN A 327 -22.28 -0.98 -5.14
CA ASN A 327 -22.21 -1.34 -6.57
C ASN A 327 -22.05 -0.17 -7.52
N GLY A 328 -21.42 0.88 -7.02
CA GLY A 328 -21.21 2.09 -7.76
C GLY A 328 -22.41 3.01 -7.91
N ASP A 329 -23.44 2.84 -7.08
CA ASP A 329 -24.55 3.79 -7.03
C ASP A 329 -24.06 5.16 -6.54
N ARG A 330 -24.06 6.14 -7.44
CA ARG A 330 -23.70 7.53 -7.17
C ARG A 330 -24.54 8.15 -6.05
N ALA A 331 -25.79 7.72 -5.87
CA ALA A 331 -26.64 8.22 -4.80
C ALA A 331 -26.17 7.80 -3.40
N CYS A 332 -25.25 6.84 -3.28
CA CYS A 332 -24.72 6.43 -1.99
C CYS A 332 -23.86 7.52 -1.33
N LEU A 333 -23.24 8.41 -2.10
CA LEU A 333 -22.44 9.54 -1.58
C LEU A 333 -23.36 10.63 -1.07
N THR A 334 -24.08 10.35 0.02
CA THR A 334 -25.06 11.26 0.61
C THR A 334 -24.42 12.51 1.19
N ARG A 335 -25.22 13.55 1.39
CA ARG A 335 -24.79 14.75 2.11
C ARG A 335 -24.13 14.45 3.45
N ASP A 336 -24.71 13.57 4.26
CA ASP A 336 -24.18 13.23 5.59
C ASP A 336 -22.83 12.52 5.49
N PHE A 337 -22.68 11.60 4.52
CA PHE A 337 -21.41 10.94 4.26
C PHE A 337 -20.32 11.93 3.83
N LEU A 338 -20.64 12.83 2.91
CA LEU A 338 -19.70 13.87 2.48
C LEU A 338 -19.39 14.86 3.60
N LEU A 339 -20.34 15.20 4.46
CA LEU A 339 -20.10 16.08 5.60
C LEU A 339 -19.08 15.48 6.58
N GLU A 340 -19.18 14.17 6.81
CA GLU A 340 -18.32 13.46 7.76
C GLU A 340 -16.89 13.28 7.23
N PHE A 341 -16.73 12.91 5.96
CA PHE A 341 -15.41 12.53 5.42
C PHE A 341 -14.81 13.53 4.43
N TYR A 342 -15.63 14.38 3.79
CA TYR A 342 -15.25 15.21 2.65
C TYR A 342 -15.90 16.61 2.72
N ALA A 343 -15.93 17.23 3.91
CA ALA A 343 -16.61 18.50 4.13
C ALA A 343 -16.23 19.60 3.12
N PRO A 344 -14.95 19.77 2.70
CA PRO A 344 -14.59 20.75 1.67
C PRO A 344 -15.24 20.46 0.32
N VAL A 345 -15.34 19.19 -0.08
CA VAL A 345 -16.02 18.78 -1.32
C VAL A 345 -17.50 19.09 -1.22
N LEU A 346 -18.14 18.78 -0.09
CA LEU A 346 -19.55 19.10 0.13
C LEU A 346 -19.81 20.61 0.02
N MET A 347 -18.96 21.45 0.61
CA MET A 347 -19.08 22.91 0.53
C MET A 347 -19.07 23.39 -0.92
N ASN A 348 -18.12 22.92 -1.72
CA ASN A 348 -18.04 23.27 -3.15
C ASN A 348 -19.29 22.84 -3.92
N VAL A 349 -19.84 21.66 -3.60
CA VAL A 349 -21.06 21.15 -4.22
C VAL A 349 -22.28 21.99 -3.84
N GLU A 350 -22.41 22.34 -2.55
CA GLU A 350 -23.49 23.21 -2.07
C GLU A 350 -23.42 24.60 -2.68
N ASP A 351 -22.22 25.17 -2.80
CA ASP A 351 -22.03 26.49 -3.40
C ASP A 351 -22.29 26.49 -4.91
N MET A 352 -21.87 25.44 -5.62
CA MET A 352 -22.23 25.23 -7.01
C MET A 352 -23.75 25.14 -7.16
N PHE A 353 -24.40 24.31 -6.33
CA PHE A 353 -25.85 24.16 -6.34
C PHE A 353 -26.59 25.48 -6.05
N ARG A 354 -26.12 26.27 -5.07
CA ARG A 354 -26.70 27.59 -4.73
C ARG A 354 -26.55 28.62 -5.85
N ALA A 355 -25.45 28.59 -6.59
CA ALA A 355 -25.27 29.47 -7.74
C ALA A 355 -26.33 29.21 -8.82
N GLY A 356 -26.73 27.95 -8.99
CA GLY A 356 -27.71 27.55 -9.99
C GLY A 356 -27.18 27.60 -11.44
N PRO A 357 -28.01 27.25 -12.43
CA PRO A 357 -27.57 27.13 -13.82
C PRO A 357 -27.12 28.46 -14.43
N SER A 358 -27.76 29.58 -14.03
CA SER A 358 -27.45 30.92 -14.53
C SER A 358 -26.56 31.76 -13.61
N GLY A 359 -26.14 31.22 -12.45
CA GLY A 359 -25.29 31.93 -11.50
C GLY A 359 -23.87 32.11 -12.00
N ASP A 360 -23.28 33.27 -11.67
CA ASP A 360 -21.86 33.52 -11.93
C ASP A 360 -21.00 32.79 -10.90
N ILE A 361 -20.22 31.81 -11.36
CA ILE A 361 -19.31 31.02 -10.53
C ILE A 361 -17.85 31.46 -10.68
N ARG A 362 -17.54 32.42 -11.56
CA ARG A 362 -16.16 32.85 -11.86
C ARG A 362 -15.45 33.48 -10.66
N GLY A 363 -16.22 34.07 -9.74
CA GLY A 363 -15.71 34.66 -8.52
C GLY A 363 -15.46 33.66 -7.40
N ASN A 364 -15.86 32.39 -7.56
CA ASN A 364 -15.66 31.36 -6.55
C ASN A 364 -14.37 30.59 -6.84
N GLY A 365 -13.30 30.96 -6.12
CA GLY A 365 -11.98 30.34 -6.26
C GLY A 365 -11.98 28.84 -5.97
N ASP A 366 -12.72 28.41 -4.96
CA ASP A 366 -12.74 27.01 -4.51
C ASP A 366 -13.45 26.11 -5.53
N ILE A 367 -14.57 26.58 -6.12
CA ILE A 367 -15.22 25.89 -7.24
C ILE A 367 -14.29 25.84 -8.46
N ALA A 368 -13.59 26.94 -8.75
CA ALA A 368 -12.68 26.99 -9.90
C ALA A 368 -11.52 26.01 -9.75
N GLU A 369 -10.93 25.94 -8.56
CA GLU A 369 -9.89 24.98 -8.22
C GLU A 369 -10.42 23.54 -8.28
N HIS A 370 -11.61 23.27 -7.76
CA HIS A 370 -12.21 21.94 -7.81
C HIS A 370 -12.35 21.43 -9.26
N PHE A 371 -12.91 22.24 -10.16
CA PHE A 371 -13.07 21.85 -11.56
C PHE A 371 -11.73 21.72 -12.29
N LEU A 372 -10.77 22.59 -11.98
CA LEU A 372 -9.43 22.49 -12.56
C LEU A 372 -8.73 21.20 -12.12
N THR A 373 -8.78 20.88 -10.83
CA THR A 373 -8.05 19.76 -10.22
C THR A 373 -8.71 18.41 -10.51
N HIS A 374 -10.03 18.31 -10.43
CA HIS A 374 -10.73 17.03 -10.49
C HIS A 374 -11.45 16.77 -11.82
N HIS A 375 -11.80 17.83 -12.56
CA HIS A 375 -12.45 17.72 -13.87
C HIS A 375 -11.54 18.11 -15.04
N GLU A 376 -10.32 18.58 -14.75
CA GLU A 376 -9.37 19.09 -15.75
C GLU A 376 -9.99 20.18 -16.65
N LEU A 377 -10.94 20.94 -16.10
CA LEU A 377 -11.77 21.87 -16.85
C LEU A 377 -11.66 23.28 -16.26
N PRO A 378 -11.30 24.31 -17.06
CA PRO A 378 -11.33 25.67 -16.57
C PRO A 378 -12.78 26.12 -16.34
N ILE A 379 -13.03 26.79 -15.21
CA ILE A 379 -14.38 27.26 -14.84
C ILE A 379 -15.03 28.17 -15.88
N SER A 380 -14.23 28.85 -16.71
CA SER A 380 -14.72 29.70 -17.81
C SER A 380 -15.51 28.91 -18.87
N SER A 381 -15.21 27.62 -19.05
CA SER A 381 -15.95 26.71 -19.94
C SER A 381 -17.34 26.38 -19.43
N LEU A 382 -17.62 26.67 -18.16
CA LEU A 382 -18.90 26.37 -17.52
C LEU A 382 -19.84 27.57 -17.46
N ASN A 383 -19.60 28.68 -18.15
CA ASN A 383 -20.43 29.88 -17.98
C ASN A 383 -21.85 29.78 -18.58
N ALA A 384 -22.06 28.90 -19.56
CA ALA A 384 -23.36 28.70 -20.21
C ALA A 384 -23.88 27.28 -19.88
N ARG A 385 -24.40 27.09 -18.66
CA ARG A 385 -24.96 25.79 -18.23
C ARG A 385 -26.45 25.76 -18.49
N SER A 386 -26.92 24.69 -19.14
CA SER A 386 -28.34 24.34 -19.06
C SER A 386 -28.70 23.87 -17.65
N PRO A 387 -29.98 23.91 -17.26
CA PRO A 387 -30.47 23.30 -16.02
C PRO A 387 -30.00 21.84 -15.81
N ALA A 388 -30.04 21.03 -16.87
CA ALA A 388 -29.60 19.63 -16.85
C ALA A 388 -28.08 19.49 -16.66
N LEU A 389 -27.29 20.26 -17.43
CA LEU A 389 -25.83 20.23 -17.32
C LEU A 389 -25.36 20.70 -15.94
N HIS A 390 -26.04 21.70 -15.37
CA HIS A 390 -25.77 22.15 -14.01
C HIS A 390 -26.01 21.06 -12.97
N ALA A 391 -27.16 20.38 -13.05
CA ALA A 391 -27.47 19.27 -12.14
C ALA A 391 -26.46 18.12 -12.26
N LEU A 392 -26.04 17.78 -13.49
CA LEU A 392 -25.00 16.78 -13.74
C LEU A 392 -23.66 17.16 -13.10
N HIS A 393 -23.23 18.41 -13.26
CA HIS A 393 -21.99 18.89 -12.63
C HIS A 393 -22.05 18.79 -11.11
N VAL A 394 -23.16 19.24 -10.50
CA VAL A 394 -23.36 19.14 -9.04
C VAL A 394 -23.30 17.69 -8.57
N SER A 395 -23.88 16.73 -9.31
CA SER A 395 -23.82 15.31 -8.97
C SER A 395 -22.44 14.67 -9.21
N ASP A 396 -21.69 15.16 -10.20
CA ASP A 396 -20.41 14.57 -10.61
C ASP A 396 -19.25 15.04 -9.73
N MET A 397 -19.34 16.24 -9.13
CA MET A 397 -18.28 16.84 -8.31
C MET A 397 -17.77 15.90 -7.20
N PRO A 398 -18.62 15.26 -6.37
CA PRO A 398 -18.14 14.29 -5.37
C PRO A 398 -17.42 13.10 -5.99
N ILE A 399 -17.95 12.53 -7.08
CA ILE A 399 -17.41 11.34 -7.74
C ILE A 399 -16.03 11.66 -8.34
N ALA A 400 -15.91 12.79 -9.03
CA ALA A 400 -14.66 13.22 -9.65
C ALA A 400 -13.56 13.48 -8.61
N ALA A 401 -13.92 14.10 -7.49
CA ALA A 401 -12.99 14.43 -6.42
C ALA A 401 -12.52 13.22 -5.62
N ILE A 402 -13.42 12.26 -5.36
CA ILE A 402 -13.15 11.12 -4.47
C ILE A 402 -12.66 9.90 -5.24
N ILE A 403 -13.35 9.55 -6.34
CA ILE A 403 -13.10 8.31 -7.08
C ILE A 403 -12.26 8.62 -8.30
N GLY A 404 -12.71 9.57 -9.11
CA GLY A 404 -12.08 9.97 -10.35
C GLY A 404 -13.10 10.29 -11.42
N LEU A 405 -12.65 11.10 -12.39
CA LEU A 405 -13.48 11.56 -13.48
C LEU A 405 -13.91 10.38 -14.36
N GLY A 406 -15.20 10.04 -14.34
CA GLY A 406 -15.79 9.01 -15.21
C GLY A 406 -15.86 7.63 -14.60
N ALA A 407 -15.66 7.52 -13.28
CA ALA A 407 -15.65 6.26 -12.55
C ALA A 407 -16.89 5.38 -12.81
N GLU A 408 -18.07 5.99 -12.84
CA GLU A 408 -19.38 5.36 -13.05
C GLU A 408 -19.52 4.48 -14.29
N THR A 409 -18.83 4.83 -15.38
CA THR A 409 -18.88 4.12 -16.67
C THR A 409 -17.57 3.44 -16.97
N SER A 410 -16.61 3.49 -16.04
CA SER A 410 -15.29 2.94 -16.24
C SER A 410 -15.31 1.42 -16.07
N PRO A 411 -14.91 0.64 -17.10
CA PRO A 411 -14.79 -0.80 -16.95
C PRO A 411 -13.65 -1.19 -16.01
N GLU A 412 -12.69 -0.29 -15.77
CA GLU A 412 -11.60 -0.49 -14.79
C GLU A 412 -12.16 -0.53 -13.36
N ILE A 413 -13.09 0.39 -13.06
CA ILE A 413 -13.77 0.41 -11.76
C ILE A 413 -14.67 -0.82 -11.61
N GLN A 414 -15.35 -1.24 -12.68
CA GLN A 414 -16.12 -2.49 -12.65
C GLN A 414 -15.22 -3.69 -12.35
N CYS A 415 -14.01 -3.76 -12.93
CA CYS A 415 -13.05 -4.80 -12.60
C CYS A 415 -12.70 -4.80 -11.09
N VAL A 416 -12.45 -3.63 -10.50
CA VAL A 416 -12.22 -3.53 -9.05
C VAL A 416 -13.44 -3.98 -8.25
N ALA A 417 -14.65 -3.59 -8.66
CA ALA A 417 -15.90 -3.99 -7.99
C ALA A 417 -16.15 -5.50 -8.08
N ASP A 418 -15.90 -6.12 -9.23
CA ASP A 418 -16.02 -7.58 -9.42
C ASP A 418 -15.12 -8.32 -8.43
N GLY A 419 -13.86 -7.88 -8.30
CA GLY A 419 -12.91 -8.43 -7.33
C GLY A 419 -13.33 -8.21 -5.88
N PHE A 420 -13.74 -6.98 -5.54
CA PHE A 420 -14.16 -6.59 -4.19
C PHE A 420 -15.32 -7.43 -3.66
N ASN A 421 -16.24 -7.85 -4.54
CA ASN A 421 -17.39 -8.65 -4.14
C ASN A 421 -17.02 -10.07 -3.69
N LEU A 422 -15.81 -10.56 -3.99
CA LEU A 422 -15.31 -11.89 -3.60
C LEU A 422 -16.32 -13.01 -3.88
N THR A 423 -16.95 -12.98 -5.06
CA THR A 423 -18.00 -13.91 -5.44
C THR A 423 -17.50 -15.35 -5.38
N CYS A 424 -18.27 -16.24 -4.77
CA CYS A 424 -17.97 -17.67 -4.71
C CYS A 424 -18.95 -18.48 -5.55
N ARG A 425 -18.54 -19.69 -5.96
CA ARG A 425 -19.35 -20.60 -6.80
C ARG A 425 -20.76 -20.92 -6.28
N ASN A 426 -21.00 -20.77 -4.98
CA ASN A 426 -22.31 -21.01 -4.35
C ASN A 426 -23.22 -19.76 -4.36
N GLY A 427 -22.79 -18.69 -5.02
CA GLY A 427 -23.50 -17.41 -5.09
C GLY A 427 -23.32 -16.52 -3.87
N PHE A 428 -22.41 -16.85 -2.94
CA PHE A 428 -21.98 -15.94 -1.87
C PHE A 428 -21.27 -14.72 -2.48
N SER A 429 -21.52 -13.55 -1.91
CA SER A 429 -20.73 -12.34 -2.14
C SER A 429 -20.49 -11.60 -0.82
N LEU A 430 -19.35 -10.93 -0.71
CA LEU A 430 -19.04 -10.06 0.44
C LEU A 430 -20.08 -8.94 0.59
N ARG A 431 -20.66 -8.47 -0.51
CA ARG A 431 -21.73 -7.48 -0.50
C ARG A 431 -22.94 -7.94 0.30
N ASP A 432 -23.38 -9.18 0.11
CA ASP A 432 -24.52 -9.73 0.85
C ASP A 432 -24.24 -9.66 2.37
N VAL A 433 -23.00 -9.94 2.78
CA VAL A 433 -22.57 -9.85 4.18
C VAL A 433 -22.67 -8.41 4.69
N ILE A 434 -22.15 -7.45 3.92
CA ILE A 434 -22.16 -6.02 4.27
C ILE A 434 -23.58 -5.52 4.54
N TYR A 435 -24.55 -5.87 3.68
CA TYR A 435 -25.95 -5.48 3.90
C TYR A 435 -26.67 -6.27 4.99
N SER A 436 -26.22 -7.48 5.29
CA SER A 436 -26.77 -8.31 6.37
C SER A 436 -26.24 -7.94 7.76
N HIS A 437 -25.22 -7.06 7.82
CA HIS A 437 -24.67 -6.56 9.07
C HIS A 437 -25.68 -5.67 9.81
N PRO A 438 -25.74 -5.67 11.15
CA PRO A 438 -26.51 -4.69 11.91
C PRO A 438 -26.18 -3.25 11.49
N GLY A 439 -27.21 -2.48 11.11
CA GLY A 439 -27.02 -1.13 10.56
C GLY A 439 -26.62 -1.08 9.08
N GLY A 440 -26.66 -2.21 8.37
CA GLY A 440 -26.34 -2.35 6.95
C GLY A 440 -24.90 -1.97 6.62
N ALA A 441 -24.68 -1.50 5.40
CA ALA A 441 -23.36 -1.06 4.93
C ALA A 441 -22.74 0.02 5.83
N ARG A 442 -23.55 0.96 6.34
CA ARG A 442 -23.08 2.03 7.23
C ARG A 442 -22.56 1.48 8.55
N GLY A 443 -23.33 0.58 9.17
CA GLY A 443 -22.90 -0.11 10.39
C GLY A 443 -21.61 -0.89 10.16
N PHE A 444 -21.52 -1.62 9.05
CA PHE A 444 -20.34 -2.38 8.68
C PHE A 444 -19.10 -1.50 8.49
N LEU A 445 -19.22 -0.41 7.71
CA LEU A 445 -18.12 0.53 7.50
C LEU A 445 -17.69 1.18 8.82
N ASN A 446 -18.62 1.71 9.60
CA ASN A 446 -18.32 2.35 10.87
C ASN A 446 -17.61 1.38 11.82
N GLN A 447 -18.06 0.13 11.91
CA GLN A 447 -17.44 -0.85 12.77
C GLN A 447 -16.04 -1.23 12.30
N THR A 448 -15.82 -1.29 10.98
CA THR A 448 -14.49 -1.49 10.41
C THR A 448 -13.58 -0.31 10.73
N LEU A 449 -14.08 0.93 10.66
CA LEU A 449 -13.32 2.14 11.00
C LEU A 449 -12.99 2.24 12.50
N LEU A 450 -13.83 1.69 13.39
CA LEU A 450 -13.53 1.62 14.83
C LEU A 450 -12.32 0.75 15.17
N THR A 451 -11.81 -0.05 14.23
CA THR A 451 -10.58 -0.82 14.42
C THR A 451 -9.32 0.02 14.27
N ILE A 452 -9.43 1.22 13.69
CA ILE A 452 -8.31 2.13 13.48
C ILE A 452 -7.86 2.70 14.83
N ILE A 453 -6.55 2.63 15.06
CA ILE A 453 -5.94 3.19 16.26
C ILE A 453 -5.59 4.65 15.95
N HIS A 454 -6.29 5.59 16.57
CA HIS A 454 -6.05 7.03 16.39
C HIS A 454 -4.99 7.58 17.35
N ASP A 455 -4.88 6.97 18.53
CA ASP A 455 -4.01 7.39 19.62
C ASP A 455 -3.86 6.25 20.65
N ALA A 456 -3.15 6.53 21.74
CA ALA A 456 -2.98 5.60 22.84
C ALA A 456 -4.31 5.23 23.51
N ASP A 457 -5.24 6.19 23.65
CA ASP A 457 -6.52 5.97 24.36
C ASP A 457 -7.46 5.05 23.57
N SER A 458 -7.27 4.94 22.25
CA SER A 458 -7.91 3.95 21.39
C SER A 458 -7.45 2.52 21.70
N LEU A 459 -6.16 2.33 22.02
CA LEU A 459 -5.53 1.02 22.24
C LEU A 459 -5.55 0.56 23.70
N LEU A 460 -5.29 1.46 24.65
CA LEU A 460 -5.11 1.14 26.07
C LEU A 460 -6.26 0.33 26.70
N PRO A 461 -7.55 0.53 26.37
CA PRO A 461 -8.63 -0.32 26.86
C PRO A 461 -8.49 -1.80 26.47
N ARG A 462 -7.67 -2.10 25.46
CA ARG A 462 -7.36 -3.44 24.95
C ARG A 462 -6.02 -3.98 25.43
N VAL A 463 -5.31 -3.28 26.34
CA VAL A 463 -4.01 -3.70 26.86
C VAL A 463 -4.12 -4.00 28.35
N THR A 464 -3.66 -5.18 28.75
CA THR A 464 -3.50 -5.58 30.16
C THR A 464 -2.01 -5.65 30.47
N ILE A 465 -1.56 -4.91 31.48
CA ILE A 465 -0.15 -4.90 31.88
C ILE A 465 -0.03 -5.65 33.22
N HIS A 466 0.75 -6.73 33.21
CA HIS A 466 1.07 -7.53 34.38
C HIS A 466 2.42 -7.13 34.92
N THR A 467 2.39 -6.65 36.16
CA THR A 467 3.60 -6.43 36.96
C THR A 467 3.71 -7.56 37.97
N GLN A 468 4.75 -8.40 37.88
CA GLN A 468 5.07 -9.30 38.98
C GLN A 468 5.53 -8.49 40.20
N ARG A 469 5.23 -9.03 41.41
CA ARG A 469 5.43 -8.37 42.71
C ARG A 469 6.82 -7.75 42.83
N THR A 470 6.84 -6.43 43.03
CA THR A 470 8.00 -5.59 43.37
C THR A 470 9.18 -5.77 42.42
N LEU A 471 9.16 -5.04 41.29
CA LEU A 471 10.39 -4.51 40.70
C LEU A 471 11.28 -4.04 41.87
N GLY A 472 12.44 -4.67 42.06
CA GLY A 472 13.17 -4.68 43.31
C GLY A 472 13.51 -3.29 43.86
N ARG A 473 13.72 -3.20 45.17
CA ARG A 473 14.08 -1.99 45.93
C ARG A 473 14.92 -0.98 45.12
N GLY A 474 14.28 0.09 44.66
CA GLY A 474 14.89 1.18 43.90
C GLY A 474 13.80 2.05 43.27
N ALA A 475 14.13 3.25 42.82
CA ALA A 475 13.22 4.22 42.21
C ALA A 475 12.76 3.82 40.80
N ILE A 476 12.46 2.54 40.56
CA ILE A 476 11.96 2.04 39.28
C ILE A 476 10.55 2.62 39.08
N PRO A 477 10.30 3.38 38.00
CA PRO A 477 8.97 3.91 37.71
C PRO A 477 7.95 2.78 37.59
N ASP A 478 6.68 3.08 37.91
CA ASP A 478 5.60 2.11 37.76
C ASP A 478 5.58 1.59 36.31
N ALA A 479 5.77 0.28 36.16
CA ALA A 479 5.86 -0.39 34.88
C ALA A 479 4.61 -0.18 34.00
N ASN A 480 3.43 -0.01 34.62
CA ASN A 480 2.21 0.34 33.90
C ASN A 480 2.30 1.75 33.33
N VAL A 481 2.82 2.69 34.12
CA VAL A 481 3.01 4.09 33.72
C VAL A 481 4.03 4.18 32.59
N LEU A 482 5.11 3.39 32.62
CA LEU A 482 6.12 3.39 31.55
C LEU A 482 5.54 3.02 30.18
N VAL A 483 4.80 1.91 30.10
CA VAL A 483 4.19 1.49 28.82
C VAL A 483 3.13 2.51 28.38
N GLN A 484 2.31 3.01 29.29
CA GLN A 484 1.30 4.02 28.97
C GLN A 484 1.90 5.35 28.48
N GLU A 485 2.96 5.83 29.12
CA GLU A 485 3.67 7.03 28.69
C GLU A 485 4.33 6.82 27.33
N PHE A 486 4.96 5.66 27.11
CA PHE A 486 5.54 5.32 25.82
C PHE A 486 4.49 5.38 24.70
N LEU A 487 3.34 4.74 24.90
CA LEU A 487 2.25 4.70 23.92
C LEU A 487 1.66 6.09 23.64
N ARG A 488 1.66 6.99 24.63
CA ARG A 488 1.19 8.38 24.47
C ARG A 488 2.23 9.32 23.88
N GLY A 489 3.49 8.90 23.81
CA GLY A 489 4.55 9.73 23.23
C GLY A 489 4.46 9.80 21.70
N SER A 490 5.15 10.79 21.12
CA SER A 490 5.28 10.99 19.67
C SER A 490 6.74 11.30 19.31
N GLY A 491 7.07 11.18 18.03
CA GLY A 491 8.40 11.46 17.51
C GLY A 491 9.45 10.42 17.92
N VAL A 492 10.66 10.63 17.43
CA VAL A 492 11.84 9.79 17.70
C VAL A 492 12.48 10.26 19.01
N PRO A 493 12.54 9.42 20.07
CA PRO A 493 13.13 9.84 21.34
C PRO A 493 14.64 10.12 21.25
N SER A 494 15.37 9.34 20.44
CA SER A 494 16.79 9.53 20.15
C SER A 494 17.08 9.18 18.69
N GLN A 495 17.46 10.19 17.89
CA GLN A 495 17.78 10.01 16.47
C GLN A 495 19.01 9.11 16.28
N ALA A 496 20.06 9.32 17.07
CA ALA A 496 21.29 8.53 17.00
C ALA A 496 21.04 7.02 17.25
N ALA A 497 20.16 6.69 18.20
CA ALA A 497 19.80 5.31 18.48
C ALA A 497 18.98 4.69 17.33
N LEU A 498 18.05 5.46 16.75
CA LEU A 498 17.26 5.01 15.59
C LEU A 498 18.16 4.78 14.36
N ASP A 499 19.09 5.70 14.09
CA ASP A 499 20.02 5.59 12.95
C ASP A 499 20.91 4.36 13.08
N ALA A 500 21.40 4.07 14.29
CA ALA A 500 22.19 2.87 14.56
C ALA A 500 21.40 1.57 14.37
N ALA A 501 20.10 1.57 14.66
CA ALA A 501 19.22 0.41 14.49
C ALA A 501 18.62 0.29 13.07
N MET A 502 18.73 1.33 12.24
CA MET A 502 18.10 1.38 10.90
C MET A 502 18.44 0.19 10.00
N PRO A 503 19.67 -0.37 9.98
CA PRO A 503 19.98 -1.57 9.19
C PRO A 503 19.11 -2.78 9.55
N ASP A 504 18.75 -2.92 10.83
CA ASP A 504 18.02 -4.07 11.37
C ASP A 504 16.49 -3.91 11.28
N ILE A 505 15.99 -2.68 11.14
CA ILE A 505 14.54 -2.43 11.02
C ILE A 505 14.05 -2.94 9.67
N HIS A 506 13.00 -3.74 9.62
CA HIS A 506 12.46 -4.23 8.34
C HIS A 506 11.86 -3.10 7.49
N ARG A 507 11.89 -3.24 6.16
CA ARG A 507 11.37 -2.23 5.22
C ARG A 507 9.94 -1.78 5.55
N LEU A 508 9.05 -2.72 5.87
CA LEU A 508 7.66 -2.43 6.23
C LEU A 508 7.52 -1.45 7.40
N ALA A 509 8.38 -1.57 8.41
CA ALA A 509 8.41 -0.65 9.55
C ALA A 509 9.06 0.69 9.18
N ARG A 510 10.14 0.67 8.38
CA ARG A 510 10.80 1.90 7.89
C ARG A 510 9.84 2.78 7.11
N GLU A 511 8.99 2.20 6.27
CA GLU A 511 7.97 2.93 5.50
C GLU A 511 6.95 3.64 6.39
N GLN A 512 6.79 3.25 7.66
CA GLN A 512 5.92 3.94 8.61
C GLN A 512 6.60 5.13 9.32
N LEU A 513 7.93 5.25 9.25
CA LEU A 513 8.66 6.31 9.98
C LEU A 513 8.30 7.72 9.53
N CYS A 514 7.74 7.90 8.32
CA CYS A 514 7.20 9.19 7.90
C CYS A 514 6.03 9.68 8.76
N HIS A 515 5.43 8.80 9.56
CA HIS A 515 4.34 9.09 10.48
C HIS A 515 4.80 9.14 11.95
N VAL A 516 6.11 9.11 12.23
CA VAL A 516 6.63 8.96 13.61
C VAL A 516 6.15 10.04 14.58
N ASP A 517 5.85 11.23 14.08
CA ASP A 517 5.35 12.36 14.87
C ASP A 517 3.84 12.30 15.15
N GLU A 518 3.10 11.40 14.52
CA GLU A 518 1.67 11.23 14.74
C GLU A 518 1.38 10.54 16.08
N ALA A 519 0.36 11.00 16.81
CA ALA A 519 -0.07 10.40 18.07
C ALA A 519 -0.51 8.92 17.93
N SER A 520 -0.87 8.51 16.71
CA SER A 520 -1.28 7.15 16.37
C SER A 520 -0.08 6.20 16.19
N PHE A 521 1.12 6.72 15.93
CA PHE A 521 2.23 5.92 15.43
C PHE A 521 2.70 4.85 16.41
N ARG A 522 3.13 5.25 17.62
CA ARG A 522 3.62 4.31 18.65
C ARG A 522 2.57 3.26 19.02
N PRO A 523 1.29 3.59 19.28
CA PRO A 523 0.29 2.57 19.59
C PRO A 523 -0.02 1.66 18.39
N ARG A 524 -0.01 2.17 17.15
CA ARG A 524 -0.14 1.32 15.95
C ARG A 524 1.02 0.35 15.80
N MET A 525 2.26 0.79 15.96
CA MET A 525 3.44 -0.08 15.86
C MET A 525 3.46 -1.12 16.99
N PHE A 526 3.09 -0.72 18.22
CA PHE A 526 2.95 -1.63 19.34
C PHE A 526 1.86 -2.70 19.08
N CYS A 527 0.69 -2.29 18.59
CA CYS A 527 -0.37 -3.22 18.20
C CYS A 527 0.10 -4.16 17.09
N TRP A 528 0.89 -3.65 16.13
CA TRP A 528 1.41 -4.46 15.02
C TRP A 528 2.31 -5.57 15.52
N VAL A 529 3.33 -5.28 16.33
CA VAL A 529 4.18 -6.36 16.87
C VAL A 529 3.41 -7.31 17.78
N ALA A 530 2.45 -6.79 18.55
CA ALA A 530 1.70 -7.58 19.50
C ALA A 530 0.64 -8.46 18.84
N THR A 531 0.15 -8.13 17.64
CA THR A 531 -1.01 -8.82 17.04
C THR A 531 -0.81 -9.22 15.57
N GLY A 532 0.26 -8.75 14.92
CA GLY A 532 0.41 -8.82 13.46
C GLY A 532 -0.55 -7.89 12.72
N SER A 533 -1.06 -6.83 13.35
CA SER A 533 -1.96 -5.85 12.72
C SER A 533 -1.77 -4.46 13.30
N THR A 534 -1.80 -3.44 12.44
CA THR A 534 -1.84 -2.03 12.85
C THR A 534 -3.21 -1.60 13.39
N GLN A 535 -4.18 -2.52 13.47
CA GLN A 535 -5.58 -2.30 13.86
C GLN A 535 -6.04 -3.23 14.97
N LEU A 536 -7.10 -2.84 15.66
CA LEU A 536 -7.73 -3.58 16.75
C LEU A 536 -8.57 -4.77 16.23
N VAL A 537 -7.90 -5.81 15.74
CA VAL A 537 -8.54 -7.03 15.24
C VAL A 537 -8.65 -8.07 16.35
N PHE A 538 -9.69 -7.93 17.17
CA PHE A 538 -10.01 -8.87 18.25
C PHE A 538 -11.25 -9.68 17.90
N LYS A 539 -11.25 -10.97 18.28
CA LYS A 539 -12.37 -11.88 18.03
C LYS A 539 -13.57 -11.58 18.92
N ASN A 540 -13.36 -10.88 20.04
CA ASN A 540 -14.40 -10.47 20.97
C ASN A 540 -13.91 -9.35 21.91
N ASP A 541 -14.84 -8.81 22.68
CA ASP A 541 -14.61 -7.76 23.67
C ASP A 541 -13.82 -8.18 24.91
N ALA A 542 -13.51 -9.45 25.10
CA ALA A 542 -12.71 -9.95 26.22
C ALA A 542 -11.22 -10.12 25.86
N GLU A 543 -10.87 -10.26 24.58
CA GLU A 543 -9.48 -10.40 24.18
C GLU A 543 -8.68 -9.12 24.41
N ARG A 544 -7.46 -9.28 24.94
CA ARG A 544 -6.54 -8.19 25.29
C ARG A 544 -5.13 -8.52 24.79
N ILE A 545 -4.31 -7.48 24.64
CA ILE A 545 -2.86 -7.60 24.52
C ILE A 545 -2.31 -7.71 25.94
N GLU A 546 -1.60 -8.79 26.22
CA GLU A 546 -1.04 -9.11 27.52
C GLU A 546 0.43 -8.71 27.58
N VAL A 547 0.74 -7.63 28.30
CA VAL A 547 2.11 -7.14 28.49
C VAL A 547 2.63 -7.66 29.82
N ARG A 548 3.78 -8.34 29.81
CA ARG A 548 4.36 -8.93 31.02
C ARG A 548 5.80 -8.49 31.19
N TRP A 549 6.09 -7.96 32.37
CA TRP A 549 7.46 -7.74 32.81
C TRP A 549 8.01 -9.04 33.38
N VAL A 550 9.13 -9.51 32.83
CA VAL A 550 9.67 -10.85 33.12
C VAL A 550 11.11 -10.83 33.59
N LEU A 551 11.44 -11.79 34.46
CA LEU A 551 12.75 -12.07 35.02
C LEU A 551 13.33 -13.36 34.43
N PRO A 552 14.66 -13.60 34.57
CA PRO A 552 15.24 -14.89 34.21
C PRO A 552 14.53 -16.05 34.91
N GLY A 553 14.18 -17.09 34.16
CA GLY A 553 13.44 -18.25 34.65
C GLY A 553 11.92 -18.13 34.56
N ASP A 554 11.37 -16.95 34.24
CA ASP A 554 10.00 -16.85 33.75
C ASP A 554 9.89 -17.48 32.35
N ALA A 555 8.67 -17.83 31.94
CA ALA A 555 8.38 -18.29 30.59
C ALA A 555 8.51 -17.14 29.57
N TYR A 556 9.76 -16.76 29.27
CA TYR A 556 10.12 -15.68 28.33
C TYR A 556 9.77 -16.07 26.88
N HIS A 557 10.05 -17.31 26.49
CA HIS A 557 9.62 -17.88 25.21
C HIS A 557 9.48 -19.42 25.30
N PRO A 558 8.46 -20.04 24.68
CA PRO A 558 8.19 -21.49 24.80
C PRO A 558 9.31 -22.41 24.29
N THR A 559 10.21 -21.91 23.45
CA THR A 559 11.34 -22.69 22.89
C THR A 559 12.70 -22.30 23.46
N ALA A 560 12.76 -21.28 24.32
CA ALA A 560 14.03 -20.86 24.91
C ALA A 560 14.33 -21.73 26.13
N THR A 561 15.05 -22.83 25.88
CA THR A 561 15.41 -23.82 26.91
C THR A 561 16.73 -23.51 27.59
N ASP A 562 17.58 -22.69 26.95
CA ASP A 562 18.88 -22.29 27.51
C ASP A 562 18.74 -21.00 28.31
N ILE A 563 18.87 -21.12 29.63
CA ILE A 563 18.70 -20.00 30.55
C ILE A 563 19.82 -18.95 30.41
N GLU A 564 21.02 -19.34 29.97
CA GLU A 564 22.14 -18.42 29.81
C GLU A 564 21.90 -17.52 28.60
N VAL A 565 21.54 -18.11 27.46
CA VAL A 565 21.18 -17.38 26.23
C VAL A 565 19.98 -16.45 26.46
N VAL A 566 18.95 -16.93 27.17
CA VAL A 566 17.80 -16.09 27.54
C VAL A 566 18.23 -14.92 28.42
N THR A 567 19.07 -15.17 29.41
CA THR A 567 19.54 -14.11 30.32
C THR A 567 20.36 -13.06 29.57
N GLU A 568 21.24 -13.48 28.65
CA GLU A 568 22.02 -12.58 27.80
C GLU A 568 21.12 -11.73 26.89
N ALA A 569 20.15 -12.34 26.21
CA ALA A 569 19.18 -11.63 25.39
C ALA A 569 18.35 -10.62 26.22
N MET A 570 17.91 -11.01 27.42
CA MET A 570 17.20 -10.12 28.35
C MET A 570 18.08 -8.96 28.83
N GLN A 571 19.37 -9.17 29.07
CA GLN A 571 20.31 -8.09 29.42
C GLN A 571 20.58 -7.15 28.24
N ALA A 572 20.59 -7.68 27.03
CA ALA A 572 20.68 -6.91 25.79
C ALA A 572 19.40 -6.10 25.49
N GLY A 573 18.31 -6.32 26.23
CA GLY A 573 17.05 -5.60 26.05
C GLY A 573 16.13 -6.21 25.01
N LYS A 574 16.39 -7.45 24.58
CA LYS A 574 15.49 -8.11 23.64
C LYS A 574 14.11 -8.29 24.25
N CYS A 575 13.09 -7.95 23.48
CA CYS A 575 11.69 -8.17 23.83
C CYS A 575 11.17 -9.42 23.10
N SER A 576 10.23 -10.14 23.70
CA SER A 576 9.55 -11.24 23.01
C SER A 576 8.11 -10.86 22.63
N PHE A 577 7.83 -10.89 21.34
CA PHE A 577 6.51 -10.60 20.78
C PHE A 577 5.86 -11.87 20.25
N ARG A 578 4.69 -12.21 20.77
CA ARG A 578 3.95 -13.42 20.38
C ARG A 578 2.62 -13.03 19.74
N ALA A 579 2.67 -12.56 18.50
CA ALA A 579 1.54 -12.00 17.74
C ALA A 579 0.29 -12.90 17.73
N CYS A 580 0.46 -14.21 17.56
CA CYS A 580 -0.65 -15.19 17.55
C CYS A 580 -1.35 -15.33 18.92
N PHE A 581 -0.65 -14.98 20.01
CA PHE A 581 -1.16 -15.07 21.38
C PHE A 581 -1.47 -13.69 21.98
N LYS A 582 -1.13 -12.60 21.28
CA LYS A 582 -1.28 -11.22 21.75
C LYS A 582 -0.50 -10.94 23.03
N GLU A 583 0.68 -11.55 23.16
CA GLU A 583 1.53 -11.39 24.35
C GLU A 583 2.81 -10.63 24.01
N VAL A 584 3.21 -9.73 24.91
CA VAL A 584 4.46 -8.95 24.85
C VAL A 584 5.21 -9.15 26.15
N TYR A 585 6.46 -9.59 26.05
CA TYR A 585 7.33 -9.85 27.20
C TYR A 585 8.49 -8.85 27.22
N LEU A 586 8.55 -8.06 28.29
CA LEU A 586 9.53 -7.00 28.49
C LEU A 586 10.54 -7.42 29.58
N PRO A 587 11.86 -7.43 29.28
CA PRO A 587 12.86 -7.89 30.23
C PRO A 587 13.10 -6.86 31.35
N VAL A 588 12.87 -7.28 32.60
CA VAL A 588 13.13 -6.44 33.78
C VAL A 588 14.63 -6.14 33.93
N LEU A 589 15.51 -7.08 33.58
CA LEU A 589 16.97 -6.90 33.68
C LEU A 589 17.47 -5.70 32.88
N HIS A 590 16.96 -5.49 31.67
CA HIS A 590 17.36 -4.34 30.87
C HIS A 590 16.81 -3.04 31.45
N LEU A 591 15.58 -3.04 31.96
CA LEU A 591 15.02 -1.88 32.65
C LEU A 591 15.88 -1.49 33.86
N GLU A 592 16.31 -2.46 34.67
CA GLU A 592 17.23 -2.21 35.79
C GLU A 592 18.57 -1.63 35.31
N LYS A 593 19.11 -2.12 34.18
CA LYS A 593 20.32 -1.55 33.57
C LYS A 593 20.13 -0.09 33.17
N LEU A 594 18.99 0.26 32.56
CA LEU A 594 18.67 1.65 32.21
C LEU A 594 18.51 2.52 33.45
N VAL A 595 17.77 2.07 34.47
CA VAL A 595 17.56 2.83 35.71
C VAL A 595 18.88 3.13 36.43
N ASN A 596 19.85 2.23 36.36
CA ASN A 596 21.16 2.39 36.98
C ASN A 596 22.19 3.11 36.09
N ALA A 597 21.84 3.47 34.85
CA ALA A 597 22.74 4.16 33.93
C ALA A 597 22.81 5.68 34.22
N THR A 598 23.89 6.31 33.74
CA THR A 598 24.06 7.77 33.74
C THR A 598 23.74 8.34 32.37
N TYR A 599 23.00 9.45 32.31
CA TYR A 599 22.54 10.07 31.07
C TYR A 599 23.17 11.45 30.87
N PRO A 600 24.41 11.54 30.36
CA PRO A 600 25.02 12.81 30.01
C PRO A 600 24.34 13.39 28.75
N SER A 601 23.97 14.67 28.80
CA SER A 601 23.24 15.36 27.73
C SER A 601 23.94 15.35 26.36
N ALA A 602 25.25 15.09 26.32
CA ALA A 602 26.06 15.12 25.11
C ALA A 602 25.95 13.85 24.24
N GLU A 603 25.43 12.73 24.77
CA GLU A 603 25.38 11.42 24.08
C GLU A 603 24.03 11.16 23.36
N GLY A 604 23.19 12.17 23.16
CA GLY A 604 21.94 12.04 22.40
C GLY A 604 20.80 11.31 23.12
N ILE A 605 21.00 10.83 24.36
CA ILE A 605 19.95 10.31 25.24
C ILE A 605 19.98 11.08 26.57
N PRO A 606 19.25 12.21 26.68
CA PRO A 606 19.43 13.14 27.79
C PRO A 606 18.77 12.69 29.11
N THR A 607 17.89 11.68 29.08
CA THR A 607 17.10 11.27 30.25
C THR A 607 16.82 9.77 30.28
N LEU A 608 16.55 9.22 31.46
CA LEU A 608 16.05 7.85 31.64
C LEU A 608 14.79 7.59 30.80
N LYS A 609 13.87 8.55 30.77
CA LYS A 609 12.65 8.47 29.95
C LYS A 609 12.97 8.28 28.47
N CYS A 610 13.84 9.14 27.93
CA CYS A 610 14.29 9.03 26.53
C CYS A 610 14.95 7.67 26.25
N ALA A 611 15.75 7.14 27.19
CA ALA A 611 16.39 5.84 27.04
C ALA A 611 15.38 4.69 26.96
N ILE A 612 14.40 4.67 27.87
CA ILE A 612 13.34 3.66 27.88
C ILE A 612 12.48 3.75 26.62
N GLU A 613 12.07 4.96 26.22
CA GLU A 613 11.26 5.15 25.02
C GLU A 613 12.03 4.78 23.74
N SER A 614 13.33 5.11 23.65
CA SER A 614 14.19 4.74 22.51
C SER A 614 14.31 3.23 22.40
N TRP A 615 14.57 2.56 23.53
CA TRP A 615 14.66 1.11 23.60
C TRP A 615 13.37 0.43 23.13
N LEU A 616 12.23 0.81 23.70
CA LEU A 616 10.93 0.23 23.33
C LEU A 616 10.61 0.48 21.85
N LEU A 617 10.86 1.70 21.36
CA LEU A 617 10.60 2.04 19.96
C LEU A 617 11.43 1.17 19.02
N ILE A 618 12.74 1.03 19.26
CA ILE A 618 13.64 0.24 18.43
C ILE A 618 13.24 -1.22 18.43
N GLU A 619 13.02 -1.83 19.61
CA GLU A 619 12.65 -3.24 19.69
C GLU A 619 11.31 -3.54 19.00
N ILE A 620 10.34 -2.61 19.07
CA ILE A 620 9.09 -2.72 18.31
C ILE A 620 9.36 -2.66 16.81
N LEU A 621 10.10 -1.65 16.33
CA LEU A 621 10.34 -1.47 14.89
C LEU A 621 11.15 -2.62 14.28
N THR A 622 12.14 -3.13 15.00
CA THR A 622 12.96 -4.27 14.57
C THR A 622 12.16 -5.58 14.56
N ALA A 623 11.16 -5.73 15.43
CA ALA A 623 10.32 -6.93 15.47
C ALA A 623 9.27 -7.00 14.34
N ILE A 624 8.83 -5.87 13.78
CA ILE A 624 7.89 -5.84 12.65
C ILE A 624 8.57 -6.43 11.42
N GLY A 625 7.99 -7.47 10.81
CA GLY A 625 8.57 -8.18 9.66
C GLY A 625 9.80 -9.04 9.98
N GLY A 626 10.45 -8.79 11.12
CA GLY A 626 11.48 -9.65 11.71
C GLY A 626 10.85 -10.92 12.29
N HIS A 627 10.52 -11.88 11.44
CA HIS A 627 9.97 -13.17 11.88
C HIS A 627 11.02 -14.12 12.48
N GLY A 628 12.29 -13.70 12.51
CA GLY A 628 13.41 -14.46 13.05
C GLY A 628 13.44 -14.47 14.58
N PHE A 629 13.97 -15.57 15.12
CA PHE A 629 14.57 -15.56 16.45
C PHE A 629 15.77 -14.62 16.44
N ILE A 630 15.92 -13.79 17.48
CA ILE A 630 17.24 -13.36 17.94
C ILE A 630 17.72 -14.41 18.94
#